data_AF-A0A4V1UEQ2-F1
#
_entry.id   AF-A0A4V1UEQ2-F1
#
_cell.length_a   1.000
_cell.length_b   1.000
_cell.length_c   1.000
_cell.angle_alpha   90.00
_cell.angle_beta   90.00
_cell.angle_gamma   90.00
#
_symmetry.space_group_name_H-M   'P 1'
#
loop_
_entity.id
_entity.type
_entity.pdbx_description
1 polymer ?
#
loop_
_entity_poly.entity_id
_entity_poly.type
_entity_poly.pdbx_seq_one_letter_code
_entity_poly.pdbx_strand_id
1 'polypeptide(L)'
;YHNVMLLIRNWYFVQAAPLDARARKMVFDDELMGQLIRFVSSHEVGHTLGLRHNFGSSSSVPVEKLRDKAWVEANGHTPSIMDYARFNYVAQPEDNISEKGIFPKIGFYDDWAIEWGYRLFPQYNSPEAEKTSLNKWVMEKLKDKRLWFGDGEGNRDDPRNLTEQVGDDAVLGSTYGIKNLKRVLANLEAWTKEPNEDYANLSMMYGEVTTQFNRYNNHVARIIGGIMKTPKMVEEPGVVYEVVSKAKQKEAVQYLNNNLFVTPTWLLNNDIYAKTGLNGLTEIGKLQSGLLNNMLNSNTLNHLVEAGTLPGASNYTVYELLTDLKKSIFTELSTRKPIDLYRRQLQQIYVEDLNRLLNPEPVKLPELPAGARVTFVPQENNDMVDVKSSVRASLESLRTEVKAAANSSADQMTIIH
;
A
#
# COMPACT_ATOMS: atom_id res chain seq x y z
N TYR A 1 -9.31 -4.82 -22.73
CA TYR A 1 -8.77 -6.14 -22.31
C TYR A 1 -7.70 -6.64 -23.29
N HIS A 2 -6.63 -5.86 -23.52
CA HIS A 2 -5.53 -6.33 -24.37
C HIS A 2 -4.33 -6.64 -23.48
N ASN A 3 -4.10 -7.94 -23.30
CA ASN A 3 -2.96 -8.60 -22.66
C ASN A 3 -3.01 -8.89 -21.15
N VAL A 4 -4.02 -9.66 -20.70
CA VAL A 4 -4.07 -10.26 -19.34
C VAL A 4 -2.81 -11.10 -19.05
N MET A 5 -2.26 -11.81 -20.04
CA MET A 5 -1.06 -12.63 -19.87
C MET A 5 0.17 -11.78 -19.52
N LEU A 6 0.35 -10.63 -20.18
CA LEU A 6 1.40 -9.66 -19.86
C LEU A 6 1.28 -9.16 -18.42
N LEU A 7 0.06 -8.79 -18.02
CA LEU A 7 -0.22 -8.27 -16.68
C LEU A 7 0.13 -9.31 -15.60
N ILE A 8 -0.38 -10.53 -15.76
CA ILE A 8 -0.11 -11.66 -14.86
C ILE A 8 1.38 -12.00 -14.84
N ARG A 9 2.05 -12.01 -16.00
CA ARG A 9 3.50 -12.24 -16.12
C ARG A 9 4.27 -11.23 -15.31
N ASN A 10 3.97 -9.94 -15.45
CA ASN A 10 4.67 -8.88 -14.73
C ASN A 10 4.48 -9.00 -13.21
N TRP A 11 3.24 -9.26 -12.77
CA TRP A 11 2.94 -9.46 -11.34
C TRP A 11 3.72 -10.64 -10.77
N TYR A 12 3.68 -11.79 -11.45
CA TYR A 12 4.34 -12.98 -10.96
C TYR A 12 5.87 -12.87 -10.99
N PHE A 13 6.43 -12.27 -12.05
CA PHE A 13 7.86 -11.98 -12.13
C PHE A 13 8.31 -11.16 -10.92
N VAL A 14 7.66 -10.02 -10.66
CA VAL A 14 8.13 -9.11 -9.60
C VAL A 14 7.89 -9.66 -8.20
N GLN A 15 6.79 -10.40 -7.98
CA GLN A 15 6.42 -10.88 -6.65
C GLN A 15 7.00 -12.26 -6.31
N ALA A 16 7.36 -13.09 -7.29
CA ALA A 16 7.74 -14.49 -7.05
C ALA A 16 9.07 -14.93 -7.69
N ALA A 17 9.70 -14.19 -8.61
CA ALA A 17 10.97 -14.62 -9.21
C ALA A 17 12.12 -14.93 -8.23
N PRO A 18 12.21 -14.30 -7.03
CA PRO A 18 13.15 -14.74 -6.02
C PRO A 18 12.93 -16.18 -5.54
N LEU A 19 11.67 -16.64 -5.53
CA LEU A 19 11.24 -17.94 -5.02
C LEU A 19 11.11 -18.99 -6.12
N ASP A 20 10.66 -18.59 -7.30
CA ASP A 20 10.39 -19.48 -8.43
C ASP A 20 11.24 -19.12 -9.64
N ALA A 21 12.15 -20.02 -10.02
CA ALA A 21 13.02 -19.83 -11.17
C ALA A 21 12.26 -19.77 -12.51
N ARG A 22 11.07 -20.38 -12.60
CA ARG A 22 10.23 -20.36 -13.80
C ARG A 22 9.75 -18.94 -14.15
N ALA A 23 9.72 -18.03 -13.17
CA ALA A 23 9.31 -16.64 -13.34
C ALA A 23 10.43 -15.71 -13.86
N ARG A 24 11.66 -16.20 -14.04
CA ARG A 24 12.85 -15.38 -14.37
C ARG A 24 13.08 -15.19 -15.87
N LYS A 25 11.99 -15.13 -16.64
CA LYS A 25 12.01 -15.03 -18.11
C LYS A 25 10.83 -14.22 -18.62
N MET A 26 10.96 -13.66 -19.82
CA MET A 26 9.91 -12.82 -20.38
C MET A 26 8.75 -13.63 -20.96
N VAL A 27 8.99 -14.85 -21.42
CA VAL A 27 7.93 -15.76 -21.88
C VAL A 27 7.86 -16.96 -20.93
N PHE A 28 6.75 -17.06 -20.19
CA PHE A 28 6.51 -18.21 -19.30
C PHE A 28 6.13 -19.45 -20.10
N ASP A 29 6.44 -20.63 -19.55
CA ASP A 29 5.96 -21.88 -20.13
C ASP A 29 4.43 -21.96 -20.02
N ASP A 30 3.79 -22.64 -20.97
CA ASP A 30 2.33 -22.78 -21.02
C ASP A 30 1.74 -23.35 -19.73
N GLU A 31 2.44 -24.27 -19.07
CA GLU A 31 2.02 -24.84 -17.80
C GLU A 31 1.93 -23.77 -16.70
N LEU A 32 3.00 -22.98 -16.52
CA LEU A 32 3.03 -21.91 -15.52
C LEU A 32 1.96 -20.86 -15.85
N MET A 33 1.92 -20.37 -17.09
CA MET A 33 0.93 -19.37 -17.49
C MET A 33 -0.51 -19.89 -17.33
N GLY A 34 -0.76 -21.17 -17.64
CA GLY A 34 -2.04 -21.82 -17.43
C GLY A 34 -2.44 -21.88 -15.96
N GLN A 35 -1.51 -22.17 -15.05
CA GLN A 35 -1.76 -22.10 -13.60
C GLN A 35 -2.09 -20.67 -13.15
N LEU A 36 -1.39 -19.67 -13.68
CA LEU A 36 -1.64 -18.28 -13.33
C LEU A 36 -3.01 -17.79 -13.88
N ILE A 37 -3.38 -18.16 -15.10
CA ILE A 37 -4.70 -17.87 -15.65
C ILE A 37 -5.79 -18.56 -14.83
N ARG A 38 -5.56 -19.80 -14.37
CA ARG A 38 -6.51 -20.56 -13.56
C ARG A 38 -6.89 -19.82 -12.27
N PHE A 39 -5.96 -19.15 -11.58
CA PHE A 39 -6.31 -18.39 -10.38
C PHE A 39 -7.22 -17.22 -10.73
N VAL A 40 -6.89 -16.45 -11.78
CA VAL A 40 -7.71 -15.31 -12.21
C VAL A 40 -9.10 -15.78 -12.62
N SER A 41 -9.19 -16.84 -13.43
CA SER A 41 -10.50 -17.39 -13.82
C SER A 41 -11.31 -17.86 -12.61
N SER A 42 -10.68 -18.42 -11.59
CA SER A 42 -11.37 -18.85 -10.37
C SER A 42 -11.92 -17.65 -9.58
N HIS A 43 -11.18 -16.54 -9.50
CA HIS A 43 -11.63 -15.27 -8.93
C HIS A 43 -12.86 -14.72 -9.67
N GLU A 44 -12.78 -14.66 -11.00
CA GLU A 44 -13.90 -14.16 -11.83
C GLU A 44 -15.15 -15.05 -11.72
N VAL A 45 -14.99 -16.38 -11.62
CA VAL A 45 -16.12 -17.28 -11.35
C VAL A 45 -16.76 -16.96 -9.99
N GLY A 46 -15.97 -16.61 -8.97
CA GLY A 46 -16.49 -16.13 -7.68
C GLY A 46 -17.44 -14.93 -7.85
N HIS A 47 -17.09 -13.96 -8.70
CA HIS A 47 -18.00 -12.84 -9.03
C HIS A 47 -19.29 -13.30 -9.70
N THR A 48 -19.25 -14.30 -10.58
CA THR A 48 -20.47 -14.86 -11.19
C THR A 48 -21.39 -15.54 -10.17
N LEU A 49 -20.84 -15.99 -9.04
CA LEU A 49 -21.56 -16.52 -7.88
C LEU A 49 -21.96 -15.42 -6.88
N GLY A 50 -21.82 -14.14 -7.25
CA GLY A 50 -22.23 -13.01 -6.42
C GLY A 50 -21.23 -12.62 -5.31
N LEU A 51 -20.03 -13.20 -5.30
CA LEU A 51 -19.00 -12.82 -4.32
C LEU A 51 -18.38 -11.46 -4.68
N ARG A 52 -18.28 -10.58 -3.69
CA ARG A 52 -17.52 -9.31 -3.79
C ARG A 52 -16.05 -9.53 -3.42
N HIS A 53 -15.19 -8.58 -3.79
CA HIS A 53 -13.82 -8.57 -3.31
C HIS A 53 -13.76 -8.50 -1.77
N ASN A 54 -12.94 -9.33 -1.15
CA ASN A 54 -12.68 -9.29 0.29
C ASN A 54 -11.29 -8.71 0.56
N PHE A 55 -11.18 -7.38 0.53
CA PHE A 55 -9.91 -6.66 0.69
C PHE A 55 -9.27 -6.83 2.07
N GLY A 56 -10.05 -7.26 3.07
CA GLY A 56 -9.58 -7.48 4.44
C GLY A 56 -9.11 -8.91 4.72
N SER A 57 -9.21 -9.83 3.76
CA SER A 57 -9.00 -11.25 4.03
C SER A 57 -7.55 -11.54 4.48
N SER A 58 -6.57 -11.03 3.75
CA SER A 58 -5.14 -11.18 4.05
C SER A 58 -4.73 -10.59 5.38
N SER A 59 -5.42 -9.54 5.86
CA SER A 59 -5.10 -8.91 7.15
C SER A 59 -5.44 -9.80 8.36
N SER A 60 -6.11 -10.92 8.16
CA SER A 60 -6.42 -11.89 9.22
C SER A 60 -5.30 -12.91 9.46
N VAL A 61 -4.27 -12.93 8.60
CA VAL A 61 -3.20 -13.92 8.63
C VAL A 61 -1.90 -13.30 9.14
N PRO A 62 -1.28 -13.84 10.21
CA PRO A 62 0.02 -13.37 10.68
C PRO A 62 1.09 -13.45 9.58
N VAL A 63 1.80 -12.35 9.31
CA VAL A 63 2.86 -12.29 8.28
C VAL A 63 3.88 -13.42 8.43
N GLU A 64 4.27 -13.76 9.65
CA GLU A 64 5.25 -14.83 9.90
C GLU A 64 4.73 -16.23 9.51
N LYS A 65 3.42 -16.46 9.51
CA LYS A 65 2.83 -17.71 9.02
C LYS A 65 2.94 -17.88 7.50
N LEU A 66 3.11 -16.79 6.78
CA LEU A 66 3.31 -16.80 5.33
C LEU A 66 4.70 -17.27 4.90
N ARG A 67 5.64 -17.34 5.85
CA ARG A 67 6.99 -17.87 5.69
C ARG A 67 7.14 -19.30 6.21
N ASP A 68 6.18 -19.77 7.00
CA ASP A 68 6.10 -21.15 7.47
C ASP A 68 5.56 -22.06 6.36
N LYS A 69 6.45 -22.78 5.68
CA LYS A 69 6.11 -23.65 4.55
C LYS A 69 4.97 -24.61 4.84
N ALA A 70 5.05 -25.36 5.94
CA ALA A 70 4.05 -26.37 6.27
C ALA A 70 2.68 -25.72 6.50
N TRP A 71 2.67 -24.55 7.16
CA TRP A 71 1.45 -23.82 7.43
C TRP A 71 0.85 -23.22 6.15
N VAL A 72 1.63 -22.48 5.36
CA VAL A 72 1.12 -21.74 4.19
C VAL A 72 0.70 -22.68 3.07
N GLU A 73 1.38 -23.81 2.86
CA GLU A 73 0.96 -24.78 1.84
C GLU A 73 -0.35 -25.48 2.22
N ALA A 74 -0.60 -25.70 3.52
CA ALA A 74 -1.87 -26.23 4.01
C ALA A 74 -2.99 -25.18 3.94
N ASN A 75 -2.74 -23.94 4.36
CA ASN A 75 -3.79 -22.94 4.60
C ASN A 75 -3.98 -21.93 3.47
N GLY A 76 -2.97 -21.71 2.62
CA GLY A 76 -2.91 -20.58 1.67
C GLY A 76 -2.37 -19.31 2.33
N HIS A 77 -1.99 -18.32 1.52
CA HIS A 77 -1.50 -17.03 2.03
C HIS A 77 -2.61 -16.00 2.30
N THR A 78 -3.82 -16.25 1.80
CA THR A 78 -5.02 -15.48 2.10
C THR A 78 -6.20 -16.45 2.32
N PRO A 79 -7.13 -16.17 3.25
CA PRO A 79 -8.33 -16.98 3.44
C PRO A 79 -9.35 -16.90 2.30
N SER A 80 -9.21 -15.97 1.36
CA SER A 80 -10.15 -15.78 0.25
C SER A 80 -9.41 -15.59 -1.07
N ILE A 81 -9.82 -16.31 -2.11
CA ILE A 81 -9.42 -16.02 -3.49
C ILE A 81 -9.99 -14.69 -3.98
N MET A 82 -11.07 -14.20 -3.35
CA MET A 82 -11.67 -12.89 -3.63
C MET A 82 -10.90 -11.74 -2.99
N ASP A 83 -9.86 -12.02 -2.20
CA ASP A 83 -8.91 -11.01 -1.79
C ASP A 83 -8.12 -10.50 -3.00
N TYR A 84 -7.73 -9.23 -2.96
CA TYR A 84 -6.86 -8.64 -3.98
C TYR A 84 -5.37 -8.88 -3.66
N ALA A 85 -5.07 -9.85 -2.80
CA ALA A 85 -3.73 -10.34 -2.46
C ALA A 85 -3.21 -11.33 -3.52
N ARG A 86 -2.38 -10.83 -4.46
CA ARG A 86 -1.93 -11.58 -5.64
C ARG A 86 -1.02 -12.78 -5.34
N PHE A 87 0.23 -12.58 -4.92
CA PHE A 87 1.14 -13.68 -4.63
C PHE A 87 1.77 -13.47 -3.26
N ASN A 88 2.22 -14.56 -2.63
CA ASN A 88 2.96 -14.51 -1.36
C ASN A 88 4.36 -13.88 -1.54
N TYR A 89 4.42 -12.55 -1.70
CA TYR A 89 5.67 -11.80 -1.85
C TYR A 89 6.47 -11.70 -0.54
N VAL A 90 5.88 -12.13 0.59
CA VAL A 90 6.50 -12.14 1.92
C VAL A 90 7.49 -13.28 2.05
N ALA A 91 7.18 -14.44 1.47
CA ALA A 91 8.06 -15.60 1.47
C ALA A 91 9.46 -15.24 0.92
N GLN A 92 10.48 -15.83 1.53
CA GLN A 92 11.89 -15.64 1.19
C GLN A 92 12.47 -16.92 0.59
N PRO A 93 13.54 -16.84 -0.24
CA PRO A 93 14.14 -18.04 -0.85
C PRO A 93 14.51 -19.12 0.17
N GLU A 94 14.99 -18.72 1.35
CA GLU A 94 15.31 -19.61 2.47
C GLU A 94 14.11 -20.39 3.03
N ASP A 95 12.87 -19.94 2.79
CA ASP A 95 11.65 -20.57 3.29
C ASP A 95 11.25 -21.81 2.45
N ASN A 96 11.82 -21.95 1.24
CA ASN A 96 11.60 -23.09 0.33
C ASN A 96 10.12 -23.41 0.03
N ILE A 97 9.25 -22.40 0.04
CA ILE A 97 7.81 -22.51 -0.23
C ILE A 97 7.58 -22.84 -1.71
N SER A 98 6.77 -23.86 -1.99
CA SER A 98 6.39 -24.24 -3.35
C SER A 98 5.23 -23.37 -3.88
N GLU A 99 4.85 -23.57 -5.15
CA GLU A 99 3.69 -22.91 -5.76
C GLU A 99 2.39 -22.98 -4.92
N LYS A 100 2.22 -24.04 -4.13
CA LYS A 100 1.07 -24.22 -3.22
C LYS A 100 0.93 -23.14 -2.16
N GLY A 101 2.04 -22.52 -1.77
CA GLY A 101 2.09 -21.42 -0.80
C GLY A 101 2.36 -20.06 -1.43
N ILE A 102 2.52 -20.00 -2.76
CA ILE A 102 2.75 -18.75 -3.51
C ILE A 102 1.47 -18.28 -4.21
N PHE A 103 0.69 -19.21 -4.79
CA PHE A 103 -0.49 -18.89 -5.59
C PHE A 103 -1.76 -18.67 -4.76
N PRO A 104 -2.66 -17.78 -5.20
CA PRO A 104 -4.00 -17.69 -4.63
C PRO A 104 -4.74 -19.01 -4.80
N LYS A 105 -5.54 -19.33 -3.80
CA LYS A 105 -6.44 -20.49 -3.84
C LYS A 105 -7.74 -20.16 -3.13
N ILE A 106 -8.77 -20.94 -3.45
CA ILE A 106 -10.02 -20.94 -2.70
C ILE A 106 -9.69 -21.29 -1.25
N GLY A 107 -10.18 -20.48 -0.31
CA GLY A 107 -9.86 -20.60 1.10
C GLY A 107 -11.09 -20.59 2.01
N PHE A 108 -10.82 -20.53 3.32
CA PHE A 108 -11.83 -20.63 4.38
C PHE A 108 -12.97 -19.62 4.24
N TYR A 109 -12.67 -18.38 3.83
CA TYR A 109 -13.69 -17.36 3.66
C TYR A 109 -14.57 -17.64 2.44
N ASP A 110 -14.01 -18.17 1.35
CA ASP A 110 -14.80 -18.45 0.14
C ASP A 110 -15.81 -19.57 0.41
N ASP A 111 -15.37 -20.65 1.06
CA ASP A 111 -16.25 -21.73 1.50
C ASP A 111 -17.35 -21.21 2.43
N TRP A 112 -16.99 -20.31 3.35
CA TRP A 112 -17.94 -19.66 4.25
C TRP A 112 -18.94 -18.76 3.50
N ALA A 113 -18.47 -17.95 2.55
CA ALA A 113 -19.32 -17.03 1.79
C ALA A 113 -20.33 -17.79 0.92
N ILE A 114 -19.90 -18.91 0.32
CA ILE A 114 -20.79 -19.80 -0.42
C ILE A 114 -21.77 -20.50 0.53
N GLU A 115 -21.31 -21.04 1.67
CA GLU A 115 -22.19 -21.66 2.67
C GLU A 115 -23.25 -20.68 3.15
N TRP A 116 -22.85 -19.44 3.46
CA TRP A 116 -23.75 -18.39 3.93
C TRP A 116 -24.74 -17.95 2.85
N GLY A 117 -24.28 -17.75 1.61
CA GLY A 117 -25.11 -17.23 0.52
C GLY A 117 -26.06 -18.26 -0.12
N TYR A 118 -25.75 -19.56 -0.01
CA TYR A 118 -26.45 -20.61 -0.77
C TYR A 118 -27.04 -21.74 0.08
N ARG A 119 -26.77 -21.82 1.40
CA ARG A 119 -27.39 -22.84 2.24
C ARG A 119 -28.90 -22.60 2.36
N LEU A 120 -29.68 -23.64 2.04
CA LEU A 120 -31.12 -23.66 2.24
C LEU A 120 -31.48 -23.98 3.70
N PHE A 121 -32.40 -23.22 4.29
CA PHE A 121 -32.98 -23.48 5.61
C PHE A 121 -34.49 -23.74 5.51
N PRO A 122 -34.92 -24.96 5.16
CA PRO A 122 -36.32 -25.26 4.82
C PRO A 122 -37.30 -25.13 6.00
N GLN A 123 -36.79 -25.01 7.23
CA GLN A 123 -37.61 -24.78 8.42
C GLN A 123 -38.14 -23.34 8.53
N TYR A 124 -37.63 -22.39 7.76
CA TYR A 124 -38.10 -21.00 7.74
C TYR A 124 -38.89 -20.73 6.46
N ASN A 125 -40.01 -20.04 6.61
CA ASN A 125 -40.95 -19.78 5.50
C ASN A 125 -40.94 -18.31 5.03
N SER A 126 -40.05 -17.47 5.59
CA SER A 126 -39.83 -16.08 5.14
C SER A 126 -38.44 -15.57 5.55
N PRO A 127 -37.89 -14.55 4.87
CA PRO A 127 -36.61 -13.94 5.24
C PRO A 127 -36.56 -13.42 6.69
N GLU A 128 -37.66 -12.87 7.19
CA GLU A 128 -37.74 -12.35 8.55
C GLU A 128 -37.62 -13.46 9.60
N ALA A 129 -38.15 -14.65 9.30
CA ALA A 129 -38.06 -15.81 10.19
C ALA A 129 -36.62 -16.35 10.30
N GLU A 130 -35.79 -16.16 9.27
CA GLU A 130 -34.39 -16.58 9.26
C GLU A 130 -33.49 -15.66 10.08
N LYS A 131 -33.82 -14.36 10.16
CA LYS A 131 -32.95 -13.27 10.62
C LYS A 131 -32.25 -13.56 11.95
N THR A 132 -32.97 -13.99 12.97
CA THR A 132 -32.38 -14.27 14.30
C THR A 132 -31.38 -15.43 14.25
N SER A 133 -31.69 -16.47 13.48
CA SER A 133 -30.85 -17.66 13.38
C SER A 133 -29.61 -17.38 12.53
N LEU A 134 -29.76 -16.64 11.43
CA LEU A 134 -28.65 -16.16 10.62
C LEU A 134 -27.73 -15.21 11.40
N ASN A 135 -28.30 -14.27 12.18
CA ASN A 135 -27.50 -13.36 13.00
C ASN A 135 -26.62 -14.13 13.98
N LYS A 136 -27.21 -15.07 14.72
CA LYS A 136 -26.47 -15.93 15.65
C LYS A 136 -25.40 -16.78 14.95
N TRP A 137 -25.72 -17.31 13.77
CA TRP A 137 -24.80 -18.13 12.98
C TRP A 137 -23.59 -17.33 12.50
N VAL A 138 -23.81 -16.12 11.95
CA VAL A 138 -22.76 -15.21 11.50
C VAL A 138 -21.90 -14.77 12.68
N MET A 139 -22.49 -14.33 13.80
CA MET A 139 -21.74 -13.95 15.00
C MET A 139 -20.85 -15.09 15.52
N GLU A 140 -21.34 -16.34 15.49
CA GLU A 140 -20.54 -17.50 15.90
C GLU A 140 -19.36 -17.76 14.94
N LYS A 141 -19.61 -17.71 13.64
CA LYS A 141 -18.59 -17.93 12.60
C LYS A 141 -17.51 -16.85 12.62
N LEU A 142 -17.88 -15.59 12.79
CA LEU A 142 -16.96 -14.45 12.78
C LEU A 142 -16.04 -14.37 14.01
N LYS A 143 -16.18 -15.27 14.99
CA LYS A 143 -15.14 -15.48 16.02
C LYS A 143 -13.82 -15.94 15.39
N ASP A 144 -13.88 -16.65 14.26
CA ASP A 144 -12.71 -16.92 13.43
C ASP A 144 -12.46 -15.71 12.50
N LYS A 145 -11.39 -14.98 12.79
CA LYS A 145 -11.00 -13.77 12.04
C LYS A 145 -10.74 -14.03 10.56
N ARG A 146 -10.44 -15.26 10.17
CA ARG A 146 -10.24 -15.65 8.75
C ARG A 146 -11.54 -15.57 7.94
N LEU A 147 -12.69 -15.55 8.62
CA LEU A 147 -14.01 -15.47 8.00
C LEU A 147 -14.52 -14.02 7.91
N TRP A 148 -13.71 -13.03 8.29
CA TRP A 148 -14.06 -11.63 8.24
C TRP A 148 -14.09 -11.09 6.79
N PHE A 149 -15.06 -10.20 6.52
CA PHE A 149 -15.18 -9.47 5.26
C PHE A 149 -14.74 -8.01 5.43
N GLY A 150 -13.72 -7.61 4.70
CA GLY A 150 -13.24 -6.22 4.61
C GLY A 150 -13.76 -5.50 3.37
N ASP A 151 -14.65 -4.52 3.56
CA ASP A 151 -15.22 -3.70 2.49
C ASP A 151 -14.23 -2.62 2.01
N GLY A 152 -13.27 -2.98 1.16
CA GLY A 152 -12.36 -2.01 0.53
C GLY A 152 -12.95 -1.25 -0.67
N GLU A 153 -14.13 -1.65 -1.15
CA GLU A 153 -14.86 -0.93 -2.20
C GLU A 153 -15.52 0.34 -1.65
N GLY A 154 -16.17 0.24 -0.48
CA GLY A 154 -16.85 1.35 0.19
C GLY A 154 -16.04 2.03 1.30
N ASN A 155 -15.09 1.33 1.91
CA ASN A 155 -14.28 1.86 3.02
C ASN A 155 -12.78 1.69 2.74
N ARG A 156 -12.21 2.71 2.11
CA ARG A 156 -10.78 2.73 1.79
C ARG A 156 -9.91 3.10 2.99
N ASP A 157 -10.47 3.74 4.03
CA ASP A 157 -9.74 4.32 5.16
C ASP A 157 -9.26 3.32 6.19
N ASP A 158 -9.76 2.09 6.10
CA ASP A 158 -9.29 0.98 6.92
C ASP A 158 -7.98 0.41 6.36
N PRO A 159 -6.85 0.51 7.09
CA PRO A 159 -5.56 -0.03 6.65
C PRO A 159 -5.51 -1.55 6.58
N ARG A 160 -6.59 -2.25 6.97
CA ARG A 160 -6.74 -3.70 6.79
C ARG A 160 -7.28 -4.06 5.41
N ASN A 161 -7.94 -3.12 4.72
CA ASN A 161 -8.65 -3.37 3.45
C ASN A 161 -7.81 -2.95 2.22
N LEU A 162 -6.54 -3.36 2.17
CA LEU A 162 -5.59 -2.88 1.17
C LEU A 162 -5.44 -3.86 0.00
N THR A 163 -5.51 -3.32 -1.21
CA THR A 163 -5.22 -4.08 -2.43
C THR A 163 -3.79 -4.56 -2.44
N GLU A 164 -3.59 -5.86 -2.65
CA GLU A 164 -2.28 -6.51 -2.76
C GLU A 164 -1.41 -6.42 -1.51
N GLN A 165 -1.97 -6.07 -0.35
CA GLN A 165 -1.31 -6.37 0.90
C GLN A 165 -1.40 -7.88 1.15
N VAL A 166 -0.35 -8.42 1.75
CA VAL A 166 -0.30 -9.81 2.17
C VAL A 166 0.08 -9.86 3.65
N GLY A 167 -0.78 -10.45 4.47
CA GLY A 167 -0.64 -10.59 5.92
C GLY A 167 -1.17 -9.40 6.75
N ASP A 168 -1.14 -9.56 8.07
CA ASP A 168 -1.70 -8.66 9.08
C ASP A 168 -0.85 -7.42 9.42
N ASP A 169 0.40 -7.39 9.00
CA ASP A 169 1.32 -6.28 9.27
C ASP A 169 1.94 -5.73 7.97
N ALA A 170 1.42 -4.58 7.52
CA ALA A 170 1.90 -3.91 6.32
C ALA A 170 3.39 -3.48 6.42
N VAL A 171 3.91 -3.17 7.62
CA VAL A 171 5.31 -2.79 7.82
C VAL A 171 6.21 -4.02 7.62
N LEU A 172 5.89 -5.12 8.31
CA LEU A 172 6.69 -6.34 8.25
C LEU A 172 6.60 -7.02 6.87
N GLY A 173 5.39 -7.14 6.33
CA GLY A 173 5.17 -7.72 4.99
C GLY A 173 5.91 -6.94 3.91
N SER A 174 5.82 -5.59 3.94
CA SER A 174 6.54 -4.73 2.99
C SER A 174 8.05 -4.80 3.16
N THR A 175 8.56 -4.96 4.39
CA THR A 175 10.00 -5.17 4.65
C THR A 175 10.51 -6.42 3.93
N TYR A 176 9.78 -7.53 4.03
CA TYR A 176 10.12 -8.77 3.31
C TYR A 176 9.97 -8.62 1.79
N GLY A 177 8.93 -7.93 1.33
CA GLY A 177 8.72 -7.60 -0.08
C GLY A 177 9.88 -6.79 -0.67
N ILE A 178 10.37 -5.76 0.02
CA ILE A 178 11.53 -4.96 -0.41
C ILE A 178 12.79 -5.83 -0.49
N LYS A 179 12.99 -6.77 0.45
CA LYS A 179 14.13 -7.71 0.41
C LYS A 179 14.10 -8.53 -0.90
N ASN A 180 12.90 -8.94 -1.34
CA ASN A 180 12.69 -9.62 -2.62
C ASN A 180 12.91 -8.69 -3.83
N LEU A 181 12.38 -7.46 -3.81
CA LEU A 181 12.59 -6.50 -4.90
C LEU A 181 14.07 -6.17 -5.15
N LYS A 182 14.88 -6.08 -4.08
CA LYS A 182 16.33 -5.91 -4.20
C LYS A 182 16.99 -7.06 -4.97
N ARG A 183 16.54 -8.30 -4.74
CA ARG A 183 17.03 -9.48 -5.48
C ARG A 183 16.58 -9.44 -6.94
N VAL A 184 15.33 -9.05 -7.19
CA VAL A 184 14.80 -8.91 -8.56
C VAL A 184 15.61 -7.87 -9.34
N LEU A 185 15.78 -6.67 -8.78
CA LEU A 185 16.51 -5.59 -9.44
C LEU A 185 17.97 -5.97 -9.75
N ALA A 186 18.64 -6.64 -8.82
CA ALA A 186 20.03 -7.08 -9.00
C ALA A 186 20.20 -8.09 -10.16
N ASN A 187 19.14 -8.79 -10.55
CA ASN A 187 19.16 -9.76 -11.64
C ASN A 187 18.36 -9.31 -12.87
N LEU A 188 17.80 -8.11 -12.83
CA LEU A 188 16.78 -7.67 -13.78
C LEU A 188 17.26 -7.74 -15.22
N GLU A 189 18.45 -7.19 -15.49
CA GLU A 189 19.06 -7.22 -16.81
C GLU A 189 19.22 -8.65 -17.37
N ALA A 190 19.63 -9.60 -16.53
CA ALA A 190 19.81 -10.98 -16.95
C ALA A 190 18.47 -11.67 -17.23
N TRP A 191 17.45 -11.42 -16.39
CA TRP A 191 16.14 -12.08 -16.48
C TRP A 191 15.21 -11.48 -17.54
N THR A 192 15.49 -10.27 -18.01
CA THR A 192 14.71 -9.59 -19.05
C THR A 192 15.35 -9.65 -20.44
N LYS A 193 16.51 -10.31 -20.56
CA LYS A 193 17.27 -10.39 -21.81
C LYS A 193 16.61 -11.37 -22.77
N GLU A 194 16.29 -10.90 -23.96
CA GLU A 194 15.79 -11.71 -25.08
C GLU A 194 16.70 -11.53 -26.31
N PRO A 195 17.09 -12.61 -27.01
CA PRO A 195 17.87 -12.49 -28.24
C PRO A 195 17.14 -11.68 -29.32
N ASN A 196 17.87 -10.75 -29.96
CA ASN A 196 17.37 -9.88 -31.04
C ASN A 196 16.35 -8.81 -30.61
N GLU A 197 16.14 -8.61 -29.31
CA GLU A 197 15.28 -7.56 -28.77
C GLU A 197 16.10 -6.40 -28.17
N ASP A 198 15.48 -5.23 -28.03
CA ASP A 198 16.08 -4.07 -27.36
C ASP A 198 15.87 -4.11 -25.83
N TYR A 199 16.13 -3.00 -25.14
CA TYR A 199 16.00 -2.88 -23.68
C TYR A 199 14.57 -2.52 -23.21
N ALA A 200 13.55 -2.61 -24.07
CA ALA A 200 12.17 -2.32 -23.67
C ALA A 200 11.69 -3.25 -22.54
N ASN A 201 12.06 -4.54 -22.57
CA ASN A 201 11.76 -5.50 -21.50
C ASN A 201 12.41 -5.09 -20.16
N LEU A 202 13.68 -4.66 -20.20
CA LEU A 202 14.39 -4.16 -19.02
C LEU A 202 13.73 -2.90 -18.45
N SER A 203 13.39 -1.94 -19.32
CA SER A 203 12.71 -0.70 -18.93
C SER A 203 11.33 -0.98 -18.30
N MET A 204 10.54 -1.84 -18.93
CA MET A 204 9.23 -2.26 -18.44
C MET A 204 9.35 -2.87 -17.04
N MET A 205 10.21 -3.88 -16.88
CA MET A 205 10.31 -4.58 -15.60
C MET A 205 10.98 -3.75 -14.50
N TYR A 206 11.82 -2.77 -14.85
CA TYR A 206 12.29 -1.78 -13.88
C TYR A 206 11.12 -0.94 -13.37
N GLY A 207 10.23 -0.50 -14.27
CA GLY A 207 8.98 0.18 -13.91
C GLY A 207 8.05 -0.66 -13.04
N GLU A 208 7.97 -1.97 -13.27
CA GLU A 208 7.17 -2.88 -12.42
C GLU A 208 7.79 -3.03 -11.03
N VAL A 209 9.13 -3.09 -10.91
CA VAL A 209 9.83 -3.11 -9.61
C VAL A 209 9.58 -1.81 -8.84
N THR A 210 9.71 -0.64 -9.48
CA THR A 210 9.45 0.64 -8.81
C THR A 210 7.98 0.83 -8.45
N THR A 211 7.06 0.35 -9.30
CA THR A 211 5.62 0.33 -9.02
C THR A 211 5.29 -0.55 -7.81
N GLN A 212 5.85 -1.76 -7.73
CA GLN A 212 5.66 -2.65 -6.58
C GLN A 212 6.28 -2.08 -5.31
N PHE A 213 7.46 -1.46 -5.41
CA PHE A 213 8.07 -0.75 -4.30
C PHE A 213 7.20 0.42 -3.81
N ASN A 214 6.65 1.22 -4.73
CA ASN A 214 5.72 2.29 -4.40
C ASN A 214 4.50 1.74 -3.66
N ARG A 215 3.94 0.63 -4.14
CA ARG A 215 2.78 -0.03 -3.53
C ARG A 215 3.04 -0.43 -2.08
N TYR A 216 4.17 -1.06 -1.80
CA TYR A 216 4.58 -1.43 -0.43
C TYR A 216 4.67 -0.23 0.51
N ASN A 217 5.29 0.87 0.06
CA ASN A 217 5.33 2.10 0.86
C ASN A 217 3.93 2.69 1.06
N ASN A 218 3.06 2.63 0.06
CA ASN A 218 1.69 3.13 0.19
C ASN A 218 0.83 2.27 1.13
N HIS A 219 1.05 0.95 1.23
CA HIS A 219 0.38 0.14 2.27
C HIS A 219 0.72 0.66 3.66
N VAL A 220 2.00 0.96 3.91
CA VAL A 220 2.44 1.51 5.20
C VAL A 220 1.92 2.94 5.42
N ALA A 221 1.82 3.76 4.38
CA ALA A 221 1.25 5.11 4.49
C ALA A 221 -0.21 5.11 4.96
N ARG A 222 -1.03 4.11 4.57
CA ARG A 222 -2.45 4.01 4.99
C ARG A 222 -2.65 3.79 6.49
N ILE A 223 -1.59 3.42 7.22
CA ILE A 223 -1.62 3.33 8.69
C ILE A 223 -1.80 4.72 9.30
N ILE A 224 -1.23 5.76 8.69
CA ILE A 224 -1.28 7.14 9.18
C ILE A 224 -2.69 7.69 8.93
N GLY A 225 -3.35 8.16 9.99
CA GLY A 225 -4.75 8.58 9.91
C GLY A 225 -5.72 7.44 9.57
N GLY A 226 -5.32 6.18 9.70
CA GLY A 226 -6.17 5.02 9.40
C GLY A 226 -7.32 4.87 10.41
N ILE A 227 -8.52 4.56 9.89
CA ILE A 227 -9.72 4.31 10.69
C ILE A 227 -10.23 2.90 10.38
N MET A 228 -10.08 2.00 11.35
CA MET A 228 -10.55 0.63 11.26
C MET A 228 -12.06 0.56 11.51
N LYS A 229 -12.78 -0.14 10.63
CA LYS A 229 -14.20 -0.41 10.78
C LYS A 229 -14.45 -1.90 10.92
N THR A 230 -15.01 -2.31 12.06
CA THR A 230 -15.44 -3.68 12.31
C THR A 230 -16.96 -3.67 12.52
N PRO A 231 -17.77 -4.00 11.49
CA PRO A 231 -19.23 -4.06 11.65
C PRO A 231 -19.62 -5.00 12.79
N LYS A 232 -20.56 -4.56 13.64
CA LYS A 232 -21.04 -5.29 14.80
C LYS A 232 -22.56 -5.19 14.90
N MET A 233 -23.16 -6.24 15.42
CA MET A 233 -24.57 -6.26 15.80
C MET A 233 -24.74 -5.75 17.23
N VAL A 234 -25.96 -5.36 17.61
CA VAL A 234 -26.24 -4.78 18.95
C VAL A 234 -25.97 -5.77 20.08
N GLU A 235 -25.98 -7.07 19.78
CA GLU A 235 -25.66 -8.15 20.70
C GLU A 235 -24.14 -8.35 20.89
N GLU A 236 -23.30 -7.76 20.03
CA GLU A 236 -21.86 -7.86 20.12
C GLU A 236 -21.27 -6.69 20.93
N PRO A 237 -20.37 -6.96 21.89
CA PRO A 237 -19.69 -5.90 22.61
C PRO A 237 -18.62 -5.21 21.74
N GLY A 238 -18.23 -4.02 22.15
CA GLY A 238 -17.11 -3.26 21.58
C GLY A 238 -17.56 -2.13 20.65
N VAL A 239 -16.58 -1.49 20.03
CA VAL A 239 -16.79 -0.35 19.12
C VAL A 239 -16.76 -0.81 17.66
N VAL A 240 -17.45 -0.06 16.80
CA VAL A 240 -17.45 -0.29 15.35
C VAL A 240 -16.28 0.40 14.67
N TYR A 241 -15.87 1.56 15.19
CA TYR A 241 -14.79 2.39 14.64
C TYR A 241 -13.65 2.50 15.64
N GLU A 242 -12.43 2.25 15.17
CA GLU A 242 -11.20 2.32 15.96
C GLU A 242 -10.14 3.07 15.16
N VAL A 243 -9.43 4.01 15.78
CA VAL A 243 -8.28 4.66 15.15
C VAL A 243 -7.03 3.82 15.34
N VAL A 244 -6.15 3.85 14.34
CA VAL A 244 -4.84 3.21 14.47
C VAL A 244 -4.06 3.84 15.61
N SER A 245 -3.43 3.01 16.45
CA SER A 245 -2.68 3.48 17.61
C SER A 245 -1.53 4.42 17.21
N LYS A 246 -1.28 5.43 18.04
CA LYS A 246 -0.19 6.40 17.85
C LYS A 246 1.18 5.73 17.67
N ALA A 247 1.44 4.65 18.40
CA ALA A 247 2.68 3.89 18.27
C ALA A 247 2.83 3.29 16.86
N LYS A 248 1.77 2.69 16.31
CA LYS A 248 1.78 2.09 14.97
C LYS A 248 1.91 3.15 13.87
N GLN A 249 1.30 4.33 14.05
CA GLN A 249 1.48 5.46 13.13
C GLN A 249 2.92 6.00 13.12
N LYS A 250 3.57 6.12 14.29
CA LYS A 250 4.99 6.51 14.38
C LYS A 250 5.92 5.45 13.78
N GLU A 251 5.62 4.17 13.99
CA GLU A 251 6.34 3.06 13.33
C GLU A 251 6.25 3.18 11.80
N ALA A 252 5.07 3.48 11.26
CA ALA A 252 4.87 3.67 9.82
C ALA A 252 5.72 4.83 9.27
N VAL A 253 5.74 5.99 9.93
CA VAL A 253 6.59 7.13 9.52
C VAL A 253 8.07 6.76 9.55
N GLN A 254 8.53 6.05 10.60
CA GLN A 254 9.91 5.60 10.69
C GLN A 254 10.28 4.62 9.57
N TYR A 255 9.39 3.67 9.25
CA TYR A 255 9.58 2.75 8.14
C TYR A 255 9.71 3.49 6.80
N LEU A 256 8.83 4.45 6.54
CA LEU A 256 8.82 5.23 5.29
C LEU A 256 10.08 6.09 5.18
N ASN A 257 10.54 6.65 6.30
CA ASN A 257 11.82 7.34 6.36
C ASN A 257 12.97 6.43 5.94
N ASN A 258 13.07 5.25 6.57
CA ASN A 258 14.17 4.32 6.34
C ASN A 258 14.21 3.75 4.92
N ASN A 259 13.05 3.63 4.27
CA ASN A 259 12.95 2.96 2.97
C ASN A 259 12.87 3.91 1.77
N LEU A 260 12.31 5.12 1.92
CA LEU A 260 12.07 6.02 0.79
C LEU A 260 12.61 7.44 0.98
N PHE A 261 12.49 8.03 2.18
CA PHE A 261 12.98 9.41 2.38
C PHE A 261 14.50 9.42 2.50
N VAL A 262 15.11 8.50 3.22
CA VAL A 262 16.51 8.14 2.99
C VAL A 262 16.60 7.61 1.56
N THR A 263 17.39 8.28 0.72
CA THR A 263 17.52 7.96 -0.71
C THR A 263 17.77 6.46 -0.89
N PRO A 264 16.85 5.71 -1.54
CA PRO A 264 16.99 4.27 -1.70
C PRO A 264 18.02 3.98 -2.79
N THR A 265 19.30 4.05 -2.43
CA THR A 265 20.42 3.89 -3.38
C THR A 265 20.42 2.56 -4.12
N TRP A 266 19.80 1.53 -3.55
CA TRP A 266 19.63 0.24 -4.21
C TRP A 266 18.76 0.30 -5.46
N LEU A 267 17.87 1.29 -5.60
CA LEU A 267 17.09 1.54 -6.82
C LEU A 267 17.90 2.32 -7.88
N LEU A 268 18.96 3.01 -7.48
CA LEU A 268 19.78 3.80 -8.40
C LEU A 268 20.72 2.89 -9.19
N ASN A 269 20.34 2.59 -10.44
CA ASN A 269 21.13 1.74 -11.31
C ASN A 269 21.50 2.45 -12.62
N ASN A 270 22.69 3.03 -12.66
CA ASN A 270 23.20 3.78 -13.82
C ASN A 270 23.34 2.92 -15.08
N ASP A 271 23.59 1.61 -14.94
CA ASP A 271 23.69 0.71 -16.09
C ASP A 271 22.33 0.53 -16.76
N ILE A 272 21.27 0.35 -15.96
CA ILE A 272 19.89 0.32 -16.47
C ILE A 272 19.53 1.66 -17.09
N TYR A 273 19.87 2.78 -16.43
CA TYR A 273 19.56 4.12 -16.92
C TYR A 273 20.23 4.42 -18.27
N ALA A 274 21.50 4.04 -18.42
CA ALA A 274 22.24 4.21 -19.67
C ALA A 274 21.64 3.40 -20.84
N LYS A 275 20.98 2.27 -20.55
CA LYS A 275 20.36 1.39 -21.56
C LYS A 275 18.92 1.75 -21.90
N THR A 276 18.20 2.34 -20.95
CA THR A 276 16.74 2.57 -21.05
C THR A 276 16.37 4.05 -21.18
N GLY A 277 17.29 4.98 -20.93
CA GLY A 277 17.03 6.41 -20.92
C GLY A 277 16.30 6.91 -19.65
N LEU A 278 16.06 6.03 -18.67
CA LEU A 278 15.51 6.40 -17.38
C LEU A 278 16.47 7.32 -16.59
N ASN A 279 15.93 8.07 -15.64
CA ASN A 279 16.69 9.01 -14.84
C ASN A 279 16.41 8.82 -13.35
N GLY A 280 17.45 8.54 -12.57
CA GLY A 280 17.32 8.29 -11.14
C GLY A 280 16.66 9.43 -10.35
N LEU A 281 16.95 10.70 -10.67
CA LEU A 281 16.34 11.85 -10.00
C LEU A 281 14.84 11.93 -10.29
N THR A 282 14.44 11.65 -11.53
CA THR A 282 13.02 11.59 -11.91
C THR A 282 12.30 10.43 -11.22
N GLU A 283 12.88 9.23 -11.21
CA GLU A 283 12.25 8.04 -10.65
C GLU A 283 12.11 8.11 -9.13
N ILE A 284 13.17 8.54 -8.42
CA ILE A 284 13.10 8.74 -6.96
C ILE A 284 12.16 9.89 -6.59
N GLY A 285 12.22 11.02 -7.30
CA GLY A 285 11.36 12.17 -7.06
C GLY A 285 9.86 11.84 -7.23
N LYS A 286 9.49 11.04 -8.24
CA LYS A 286 8.11 10.55 -8.42
C LYS A 286 7.62 9.74 -7.21
N LEU A 287 8.44 8.81 -6.72
CA LEU A 287 8.10 7.96 -5.57
C LEU A 287 7.91 8.80 -4.30
N GLN A 288 8.87 9.69 -4.03
CA GLN A 288 8.85 10.55 -2.85
C GLN A 288 7.67 11.53 -2.87
N SER A 289 7.42 12.18 -4.02
CA SER A 289 6.27 13.08 -4.19
C SER A 289 4.94 12.34 -4.07
N GLY A 290 4.79 11.19 -4.70
CA GLY A 290 3.56 10.39 -4.59
C GLY A 290 3.26 9.99 -3.15
N LEU A 291 4.28 9.55 -2.39
CA LEU A 291 4.11 9.17 -1.00
C LEU A 291 3.78 10.38 -0.10
N LEU A 292 4.48 11.51 -0.24
CA LEU A 292 4.20 12.71 0.55
C LEU A 292 2.79 13.24 0.30
N ASN A 293 2.36 13.31 -0.97
CA ASN A 293 0.97 13.66 -1.32
C ASN A 293 -0.04 12.74 -0.61
N ASN A 294 0.23 11.44 -0.52
CA ASN A 294 -0.67 10.51 0.15
C ASN A 294 -0.68 10.67 1.68
N MET A 295 0.46 10.97 2.29
CA MET A 295 0.56 11.21 3.74
C MET A 295 -0.03 12.56 4.16
N LEU A 296 -0.01 13.55 3.26
CA LEU A 296 -0.38 14.94 3.54
C LEU A 296 -1.71 15.37 2.88
N ASN A 297 -2.45 14.46 2.23
CA ASN A 297 -3.76 14.79 1.66
C ASN A 297 -4.79 15.17 2.75
N SER A 298 -5.84 15.90 2.36
CA SER A 298 -6.85 16.35 3.32
C SER A 298 -7.50 15.21 4.09
N ASN A 299 -7.76 14.07 3.45
CA ASN A 299 -8.41 12.94 4.11
C ASN A 299 -7.60 12.44 5.31
N THR A 300 -6.29 12.23 5.11
CA THR A 300 -5.37 11.78 6.16
C THR A 300 -5.27 12.81 7.27
N LEU A 301 -5.09 14.09 6.92
CA LEU A 301 -4.97 15.16 7.91
C LEU A 301 -6.26 15.36 8.72
N ASN A 302 -7.43 15.28 8.07
CA ASN A 302 -8.73 15.37 8.72
C ASN A 302 -8.96 14.20 9.67
N HIS A 303 -8.60 12.97 9.30
CA HIS A 303 -8.69 11.83 10.22
C HIS A 303 -7.81 12.00 11.45
N LEU A 304 -6.61 12.58 11.32
CA LEU A 304 -5.76 12.86 12.48
C LEU A 304 -6.40 13.91 13.41
N VAL A 305 -7.12 14.89 12.86
CA VAL A 305 -7.88 15.88 13.63
C VAL A 305 -9.08 15.22 14.31
N GLU A 306 -9.89 14.47 13.56
CA GLU A 306 -11.09 13.77 14.05
C GLU A 306 -10.75 12.74 15.13
N ALA A 307 -9.63 12.02 14.99
CA ALA A 307 -9.14 11.09 16.00
C ALA A 307 -9.00 11.79 17.36
N GLY A 308 -8.58 13.06 17.37
CA GLY A 308 -8.48 13.93 18.56
C GLY A 308 -9.79 14.11 19.34
N THR A 309 -10.93 13.88 18.71
CA THR A 309 -12.26 13.98 19.33
C THR A 309 -12.69 12.69 20.05
N LEU A 310 -12.00 11.58 19.81
CA LEU A 310 -12.38 10.28 20.37
C LEU A 310 -11.94 10.16 21.84
N PRO A 311 -12.80 9.63 22.73
CA PRO A 311 -12.48 9.48 24.15
C PRO A 311 -11.26 8.58 24.42
N GLY A 312 -10.39 8.98 25.34
CA GLY A 312 -9.38 8.11 25.94
C GLY A 312 -8.06 7.94 25.19
N ALA A 313 -7.78 8.72 24.15
CA ALA A 313 -6.64 8.47 23.27
C ALA A 313 -5.50 9.51 23.38
N SER A 314 -4.27 9.01 23.58
CA SER A 314 -3.05 9.72 23.16
C SER A 314 -2.96 9.60 21.64
N ASN A 315 -3.62 10.50 20.92
CA ASN A 315 -3.69 10.45 19.47
C ASN A 315 -2.41 10.98 18.82
N TYR A 316 -2.13 10.47 17.62
CA TYR A 316 -1.12 11.04 16.75
C TYR A 316 -1.71 12.26 16.06
N THR A 317 -1.08 13.42 16.23
CA THR A 317 -1.62 14.70 15.73
C THR A 317 -0.99 15.10 14.39
N VAL A 318 -1.64 16.01 13.66
CA VAL A 318 -1.07 16.64 12.46
C VAL A 318 0.31 17.26 12.77
N TYR A 319 0.43 17.98 13.88
CA TYR A 319 1.70 18.60 14.27
C TYR A 319 2.80 17.58 14.56
N GLU A 320 2.47 16.45 15.18
CA GLU A 320 3.45 15.36 15.38
C GLU A 320 3.87 14.72 14.06
N LEU A 321 2.94 14.47 13.12
CA LEU A 321 3.26 13.97 11.78
C LEU A 321 4.24 14.91 11.07
N LEU A 322 3.95 16.21 11.04
CA LEU A 322 4.81 17.22 10.42
C LEU A 322 6.18 17.31 11.11
N THR A 323 6.22 17.16 12.43
CA THR A 323 7.47 17.14 13.21
C THR A 323 8.32 15.92 12.86
N ASP A 324 7.73 14.73 12.81
CA ASP A 324 8.43 13.48 12.48
C ASP A 324 8.91 13.46 11.02
N LEU A 325 8.09 13.98 10.09
CA LEU A 325 8.46 14.17 8.68
C LEU A 325 9.61 15.17 8.53
N LYS A 326 9.52 16.34 9.16
CA LYS A 326 10.60 17.34 9.13
C LYS A 326 11.92 16.74 9.62
N LYS A 327 11.90 16.03 10.76
CA LYS A 327 13.10 15.37 11.32
C LYS A 327 13.72 14.35 10.37
N SER A 328 12.89 13.67 9.59
CA SER A 328 13.30 12.64 8.61
C SER A 328 13.84 13.24 7.30
N ILE A 329 13.21 14.31 6.82
CA ILE A 329 13.51 14.93 5.51
C ILE A 329 14.67 15.94 5.60
N PHE A 330 14.87 16.55 6.77
CA PHE A 330 15.85 17.61 6.99
C PHE A 330 16.98 17.20 7.95
N THR A 331 17.42 15.94 7.91
CA THR A 331 18.49 15.41 8.77
C THR A 331 19.79 16.24 8.71
N GLU A 332 20.04 16.87 7.57
CA GLU A 332 21.19 17.69 7.24
C GLU A 332 21.23 18.99 8.05
N LEU A 333 20.08 19.53 8.47
CA LEU A 333 20.03 20.74 9.32
C LEU A 333 20.67 20.50 10.69
N SER A 334 20.52 19.29 11.22
CA SER A 334 21.13 18.88 12.49
C SER A 334 22.59 18.43 12.32
N THR A 335 22.89 17.68 11.26
CA THR A 335 24.22 17.10 11.03
C THR A 335 25.21 18.06 10.38
N ARG A 336 24.73 19.19 9.83
CA ARG A 336 25.52 20.20 9.10
C ARG A 336 26.32 19.64 7.92
N LYS A 337 25.87 18.51 7.36
CA LYS A 337 26.43 17.91 6.16
C LYS A 337 25.90 18.64 4.91
N PRO A 338 26.70 18.71 3.82
CA PRO A 338 26.20 19.14 2.52
C PRO A 338 24.97 18.32 2.11
N ILE A 339 23.97 18.98 1.55
CA ILE A 339 22.73 18.35 1.10
C ILE A 339 22.93 17.92 -0.35
N ASP A 340 22.85 16.62 -0.64
CA ASP A 340 22.99 16.11 -2.01
C ASP A 340 21.77 16.41 -2.88
N LEU A 341 21.89 16.17 -4.19
CA LEU A 341 20.84 16.51 -5.16
C LEU A 341 19.50 15.80 -4.91
N TYR A 342 19.51 14.52 -4.52
CA TYR A 342 18.29 13.76 -4.23
C TYR A 342 17.61 14.29 -2.96
N ARG A 343 18.42 14.63 -1.95
CA ARG A 343 17.94 15.20 -0.69
C ARG A 343 17.36 16.59 -0.86
N ARG A 344 17.99 17.45 -1.67
CA ARG A 344 17.43 18.76 -2.04
C ARG A 344 16.08 18.63 -2.73
N GLN A 345 15.97 17.71 -3.69
CA GLN A 345 14.70 17.45 -4.38
C GLN A 345 13.59 17.03 -3.39
N LEU A 346 13.86 16.09 -2.49
CA LEU A 346 12.89 15.67 -1.47
C LEU A 346 12.45 16.83 -0.56
N GLN A 347 13.40 17.64 -0.10
CA GLN A 347 13.12 18.80 0.75
C GLN A 347 12.27 19.85 0.02
N GLN A 348 12.55 20.09 -1.25
CA GLN A 348 11.77 20.99 -2.10
C GLN A 348 10.34 20.47 -2.26
N ILE A 349 10.16 19.19 -2.62
CA ILE A 349 8.83 18.55 -2.73
C ILE A 349 8.03 18.73 -1.44
N TYR A 350 8.64 18.48 -0.28
CA TYR A 350 7.95 18.64 1.01
C TYR A 350 7.50 20.08 1.27
N VAL A 351 8.35 21.07 1.02
CA VAL A 351 8.00 22.49 1.21
C VAL A 351 6.89 22.91 0.24
N GLU A 352 6.93 22.43 -1.00
CA GLU A 352 5.89 22.66 -2.00
C GLU A 352 4.55 22.05 -1.58
N ASP A 353 4.54 20.84 -1.01
CA ASP A 353 3.34 20.19 -0.47
C ASP A 353 2.73 21.01 0.66
N LEU A 354 3.54 21.45 1.63
CA LEU A 354 3.07 22.31 2.71
C LEU A 354 2.55 23.66 2.20
N ASN A 355 3.18 24.22 1.17
CA ASN A 355 2.69 25.43 0.52
C ASN A 355 1.32 25.21 -0.13
N ARG A 356 1.11 24.09 -0.83
CA ARG A 356 -0.19 23.75 -1.44
C ARG A 356 -1.30 23.55 -0.39
N LEU A 357 -0.97 23.05 0.80
CA LEU A 357 -1.93 22.95 1.90
C LEU A 357 -2.38 24.32 2.44
N LEU A 358 -1.47 25.30 2.51
CA LEU A 358 -1.79 26.66 2.95
C LEU A 358 -2.43 27.52 1.86
N ASN A 359 -1.97 27.34 0.63
CA ASN A 359 -2.29 28.15 -0.54
C ASN A 359 -2.77 27.21 -1.67
N PRO A 360 -3.96 26.59 -1.53
CA PRO A 360 -4.47 25.69 -2.55
C PRO A 360 -4.72 26.47 -3.85
N GLU A 361 -4.33 25.89 -4.98
CA GLU A 361 -4.62 26.46 -6.29
C GLU A 361 -6.13 26.61 -6.51
N PRO A 362 -6.60 27.70 -7.14
CA PRO A 362 -8.00 27.83 -7.51
C PRO A 362 -8.45 26.63 -8.34
N VAL A 363 -9.65 26.11 -8.04
CA VAL A 363 -10.25 25.02 -8.82
C VAL A 363 -10.40 25.50 -10.26
N LYS A 364 -9.58 24.95 -11.17
CA LYS A 364 -9.77 25.12 -12.61
C LYS A 364 -10.83 24.14 -13.06
N LEU A 365 -12.05 24.63 -13.24
CA LEU A 365 -13.10 23.84 -13.88
C LEU A 365 -12.64 23.56 -15.32
N PRO A 366 -12.60 22.29 -15.77
CA PRO A 366 -12.34 22.02 -17.18
C PRO A 366 -13.40 22.74 -18.02
N GLU A 367 -12.99 23.35 -19.14
CA GLU A 367 -13.94 23.79 -20.16
C GLU A 367 -14.60 22.53 -20.74
N LEU A 368 -15.87 22.32 -20.40
CA LEU A 368 -16.60 21.13 -20.77
C LEU A 368 -17.48 21.40 -22.00
N PRO A 369 -17.52 20.48 -22.98
CA PRO A 369 -18.51 20.52 -24.04
C PRO A 369 -19.94 20.50 -23.45
N ALA A 370 -20.86 21.22 -24.09
CA ALA A 370 -22.27 21.25 -23.68
C ALA A 370 -22.84 19.81 -23.57
N GLY A 371 -23.28 19.43 -22.36
CA GLY A 371 -23.86 18.10 -22.08
C GLY A 371 -22.96 17.13 -21.30
N ALA A 372 -21.71 17.48 -21.01
CA ALA A 372 -20.86 16.64 -20.16
C ALA A 372 -21.31 16.67 -18.69
N ARG A 373 -21.58 15.48 -18.12
CA ARG A 373 -21.79 15.34 -16.67
C ARG A 373 -20.44 15.17 -15.98
N VAL A 374 -20.10 16.10 -15.11
CA VAL A 374 -18.93 15.99 -14.23
C VAL A 374 -19.40 15.57 -12.85
N THR A 375 -18.80 14.51 -12.34
CA THR A 375 -18.82 14.22 -10.90
C THR A 375 -17.92 15.26 -10.25
N PHE A 376 -18.52 16.30 -9.65
CA PHE A 376 -17.78 17.23 -8.82
C PHE A 376 -17.20 16.46 -7.64
N VAL A 377 -15.87 16.39 -7.56
CA VAL A 377 -15.19 16.12 -6.30
C VAL A 377 -15.14 17.48 -5.58
N PRO A 378 -15.82 17.65 -4.44
CA PRO A 378 -15.71 18.88 -3.67
C PRO A 378 -14.25 19.19 -3.39
N GLN A 379 -13.92 20.48 -3.28
CA GLN A 379 -12.59 20.92 -2.85
C GLN A 379 -12.20 20.16 -1.58
N GLU A 380 -10.98 19.61 -1.57
CA GLU A 380 -10.35 19.03 -0.39
C GLU A 380 -10.36 20.09 0.72
N ASN A 381 -11.32 19.97 1.65
CA ASN A 381 -11.59 21.00 2.62
C ASN A 381 -10.61 20.87 3.80
N ASN A 382 -9.45 21.51 3.65
CA ASN A 382 -8.46 21.69 4.71
C ASN A 382 -8.88 22.75 5.76
N ASP A 383 -10.15 23.19 5.79
CA ASP A 383 -10.65 24.13 6.80
C ASP A 383 -10.99 23.47 8.14
N MET A 384 -10.70 22.18 8.32
CA MET A 384 -10.74 21.59 9.66
C MET A 384 -9.73 22.28 10.58
N VAL A 385 -10.17 22.51 11.81
CA VAL A 385 -9.40 23.15 12.89
C VAL A 385 -8.03 22.46 13.02
N ASP A 386 -6.97 23.24 13.23
CA ASP A 386 -5.58 22.80 13.43
C ASP A 386 -4.74 22.35 12.22
N VAL A 387 -5.31 22.01 11.06
CA VAL A 387 -4.48 21.64 9.88
C VAL A 387 -3.60 22.81 9.44
N LYS A 388 -4.22 23.93 9.03
CA LYS A 388 -3.50 25.12 8.57
C LYS A 388 -2.59 25.71 9.67
N SER A 389 -3.04 25.69 10.93
CA SER A 389 -2.25 26.18 12.06
C SER A 389 -0.99 25.34 12.29
N SER A 390 -1.11 24.01 12.24
CA SER A 390 0.02 23.08 12.37
C SER A 390 1.02 23.23 11.21
N VAL A 391 0.53 23.39 9.98
CA VAL A 391 1.38 23.61 8.81
C VAL A 391 2.16 24.93 8.94
N ARG A 392 1.49 26.03 9.33
CA ARG A 392 2.17 27.32 9.57
C ARG A 392 3.25 27.21 10.64
N ALA A 393 2.93 26.61 11.79
CA ALA A 393 3.88 26.41 12.88
C ALA A 393 5.09 25.57 12.44
N SER A 394 4.86 24.49 11.67
CA SER A 394 5.93 23.66 11.11
C SER A 394 6.83 24.44 10.15
N LEU A 395 6.27 25.26 9.25
CA LEU A 395 7.03 26.07 8.31
C LEU A 395 7.84 27.18 8.99
N GLU A 396 7.29 27.84 10.01
CA GLU A 396 8.02 28.85 10.79
C GLU A 396 9.21 28.25 11.55
N SER A 397 9.00 27.07 12.15
CA SER A 397 10.07 26.30 12.80
C SER A 397 11.14 25.88 11.78
N LEU A 398 10.74 25.31 10.64
CA LEU A 398 11.66 24.90 9.58
C LEU A 398 12.47 26.08 9.04
N ARG A 399 11.83 27.22 8.76
CA ARG A 399 12.52 28.44 8.31
C ARG A 399 13.60 28.90 9.28
N THR A 400 13.35 28.78 10.58
CA THR A 400 14.34 29.15 11.62
C THR A 400 15.54 28.20 11.58
N GLU A 401 15.29 26.88 11.51
CA GLU A 401 16.34 25.86 11.44
C GLU A 401 17.17 25.95 10.16
N VAL A 402 16.54 26.16 9.00
CA VAL A 402 17.21 26.31 7.71
C VAL A 402 18.13 27.52 7.70
N LYS A 403 17.67 28.69 8.18
CA LYS A 403 18.52 29.89 8.29
C LYS A 403 19.74 29.65 9.18
N ALA A 404 19.55 28.97 10.30
CA ALA A 404 20.65 28.63 11.21
C ALA A 404 21.64 27.64 10.57
N ALA A 405 21.16 26.70 9.75
CA ALA A 405 22.00 25.75 9.01
C ALA A 405 22.80 26.42 7.89
N ALA A 406 22.13 27.22 7.05
CA ALA A 406 22.73 27.91 5.92
C ALA A 406 23.90 28.82 6.34
N ASN A 407 23.76 29.56 7.44
CA ASN A 407 24.82 30.45 7.96
C ASN A 407 26.12 29.73 8.36
N SER A 408 26.07 28.41 8.57
CA SER A 408 27.22 27.59 8.98
C SER A 408 27.74 26.67 7.90
N SER A 409 27.05 26.59 6.75
CA SER A 409 27.45 25.69 5.67
C SER A 409 28.60 26.28 4.88
N ALA A 410 29.53 25.42 4.43
CA ALA A 410 30.56 25.78 3.47
C ALA A 410 30.21 25.35 2.03
N ASP A 411 29.19 24.51 1.85
CA ASP A 411 28.76 24.05 0.53
C ASP A 411 27.81 25.07 -0.11
N GLN A 412 28.23 25.66 -1.24
CA GLN A 412 27.48 26.73 -1.91
C GLN A 412 26.10 26.27 -2.38
N MET A 413 25.97 25.03 -2.87
CA MET A 413 24.68 24.52 -3.33
C MET A 413 23.70 24.30 -2.17
N THR A 414 24.20 23.92 -1.00
CA THR A 414 23.43 23.83 0.26
C THR A 414 23.03 25.19 0.81
N ILE A 415 23.76 26.27 0.50
CA ILE A 415 23.39 27.64 0.91
C ILE A 415 22.33 28.23 -0.03
N ILE A 416 22.45 27.94 -1.33
CA ILE A 416 21.51 28.40 -2.36
C ILE A 416 20.13 27.73 -2.20
N HIS A 417 20.13 26.43 -1.91
CA HIS A 417 18.94 25.65 -1.59
C HIS A 417 18.46 25.97 -0.18
#